data_AF-A0A2G8S0A0-F1
#
_entry.id   AF-A0A2G8S0A0-F1
#
_cell.length_a   1.000
_cell.length_b   1.000
_cell.length_c   1.000
_cell.angle_alpha   90.00
_cell.angle_beta   90.00
_cell.angle_gamma   90.00
#
_symmetry.space_group_name_H-M   'P 1'
#
loop_
_entity.id
_entity.type
_entity.pdbx_description
1 polymer ?
#
loop_
_entity_poly.entity_id
_entity_poly.type
_entity_poly.pdbx_seq_one_letter_code
_entity_poly.pdbx_strand_id
1 'polypeptide(L)'
;MSSTFDDRSLAAIPADAAPPLVKIAALLATGYAVHWSLSPPNPPPAPKTCVDNRTLFERAIRHVTFCTKMMTWAFVLADALVTLHLAFPSPLTSLFAAALLPAGTGAFPDALASSLSTSSLSSTATTTSTPMVGALLTPSWLLLLGSVVVSCGAVLRLACFRALGSLFTFEITISPDHTLVTAGPYSHVRHPSYTGVYALLLGSTAVMLAPGAWLREAWLVPSACAAVRGLAGMVEDLGLERREDVGAGEGSCLGRPGAVGAILAWAFVIFWTTKVTYALKSTNKRVQTEDRELHRVFGSQWEEWADRVRWRLVPWVY
;
A
#
# COMPACT_ATOMS: atom_id res chain seq x y z
N MET A 1 -16.08 52.20 -25.38
CA MET A 1 -15.84 51.44 -24.13
C MET A 1 -16.88 50.33 -24.04
N SER A 2 -16.55 49.14 -24.53
CA SER A 2 -17.32 47.92 -24.25
C SER A 2 -16.28 46.84 -23.98
N SER A 3 -16.12 46.52 -22.70
CA SER A 3 -15.23 45.49 -22.18
C SER A 3 -15.91 44.14 -22.37
N THR A 4 -15.57 43.42 -23.43
CA THR A 4 -15.82 41.97 -23.51
C THR A 4 -14.82 41.28 -22.58
N PHE A 5 -15.30 40.90 -21.40
CA PHE A 5 -14.60 40.01 -20.49
C PHE A 5 -14.53 38.64 -21.18
N ASP A 6 -13.34 38.27 -21.64
CA ASP A 6 -13.04 36.94 -22.16
C ASP A 6 -13.19 35.96 -20.99
N ASP A 7 -14.31 35.25 -20.97
CA ASP A 7 -14.49 34.03 -20.18
C ASP A 7 -13.49 33.00 -20.73
N ARG A 8 -12.25 33.06 -20.23
CA ARG A 8 -11.27 32.00 -20.45
C ARG A 8 -11.85 30.73 -19.88
N SER A 9 -12.44 29.96 -20.78
CA SER A 9 -12.74 28.54 -20.69
C SER A 9 -11.75 27.86 -19.76
N LEU A 10 -12.15 27.59 -18.53
CA LEU A 10 -11.55 26.53 -17.74
C LEU A 10 -11.69 25.28 -18.60
N ALA A 11 -10.59 24.86 -19.23
CA ALA A 11 -10.56 23.68 -20.07
C ALA A 11 -11.14 22.52 -19.25
N ALA A 12 -12.36 22.12 -19.59
CA ALA A 12 -13.03 21.02 -18.93
C ALA A 12 -12.10 19.81 -19.05
N ILE A 13 -11.74 19.23 -17.90
CA ILE A 13 -10.92 18.01 -17.87
C ILE A 13 -11.66 16.97 -18.73
N PRO A 14 -11.00 16.38 -19.74
CA PRO A 14 -11.63 15.36 -20.57
C PRO A 14 -12.26 14.26 -19.69
N ALA A 15 -13.46 13.78 -20.03
CA ALA A 15 -14.19 12.84 -19.16
C ALA A 15 -13.42 11.51 -18.93
N ASP A 16 -12.57 11.14 -19.89
CA ASP A 16 -11.62 10.02 -19.87
C ASP A 16 -10.42 10.23 -18.95
N ALA A 17 -10.12 11.47 -18.54
CA ALA A 17 -9.09 11.80 -17.56
C ALA A 17 -9.56 11.66 -16.09
N ALA A 18 -10.86 11.57 -15.82
CA ALA A 18 -11.36 11.51 -14.45
C ALA A 18 -10.93 10.23 -13.69
N PRO A 19 -11.05 9.00 -14.25
CA PRO A 19 -10.62 7.79 -13.55
C PRO A 19 -9.14 7.78 -13.11
N PRO A 20 -8.15 8.10 -13.96
CA PRO A 20 -6.75 8.11 -13.54
C PRO A 20 -6.47 9.19 -12.49
N LEU A 21 -7.11 10.36 -12.57
CA LEU A 21 -6.97 11.41 -11.55
C LEU A 21 -7.54 10.97 -10.20
N VAL A 22 -8.71 10.32 -10.18
CA VAL A 22 -9.29 9.76 -8.95
C VAL A 22 -8.38 8.70 -8.34
N LYS A 23 -7.80 7.82 -9.17
CA LYS A 23 -6.84 6.81 -8.72
C LYS A 23 -5.60 7.46 -8.10
N ILE A 24 -4.99 8.43 -8.78
CA ILE A 24 -3.81 9.17 -8.29
C ILE A 24 -4.14 9.86 -6.96
N ALA A 25 -5.30 10.53 -6.86
CA ALA A 25 -5.72 11.19 -5.63
C ALA A 25 -5.88 10.19 -4.47
N ALA A 26 -6.51 9.03 -4.70
CA ALA A 26 -6.66 7.97 -3.70
C ALA A 26 -5.30 7.39 -3.25
N LEU A 27 -4.37 7.18 -4.19
CA LEU A 27 -3.01 6.70 -3.90
C LEU A 27 -2.23 7.70 -3.05
N LEU A 28 -2.24 8.99 -3.40
CA LEU A 28 -1.57 10.04 -2.64
C LEU A 28 -2.20 10.25 -1.26
N ALA A 29 -3.54 10.21 -1.17
CA ALA A 29 -4.26 10.26 0.10
C ALA A 29 -3.86 9.09 1.01
N THR A 30 -3.69 7.89 0.45
CA THR A 30 -3.22 6.69 1.17
C THR A 30 -1.81 6.90 1.72
N GLY A 31 -0.86 7.34 0.89
CA GLY A 31 0.52 7.63 1.30
C GLY A 31 0.59 8.68 2.41
N TYR A 32 -0.15 9.79 2.25
CA TYR A 32 -0.24 10.86 3.21
C TYR A 32 -0.85 10.40 4.56
N ALA A 33 -1.97 9.69 4.51
CA ALA A 33 -2.68 9.18 5.67
C ALA A 33 -1.80 8.21 6.49
N VAL A 34 -1.11 7.27 5.83
CA VAL A 34 -0.16 6.35 6.48
C VAL A 34 1.03 7.12 7.08
N HIS A 35 1.57 8.11 6.36
CA HIS A 35 2.71 8.89 6.86
C HIS A 35 2.39 9.59 8.17
N TRP A 36 1.30 10.34 8.21
CA TRP A 36 0.92 11.13 9.38
C TRP A 36 0.49 10.27 10.55
N SER A 37 -0.29 9.24 10.28
CA SER A 37 -0.73 8.32 11.33
C SER A 37 0.42 7.49 11.92
N LEU A 38 1.47 7.17 11.16
CA LEU A 38 2.63 6.45 11.70
C LEU A 38 3.77 7.37 12.18
N SER A 39 3.52 8.68 12.31
CA SER A 39 4.45 9.66 12.88
C SER A 39 3.90 10.19 14.19
N PRO A 40 4.40 9.73 15.36
CA PRO A 40 3.85 10.16 16.64
C PRO A 40 4.19 11.64 16.88
N PRO A 41 3.33 12.38 17.59
CA PRO A 41 3.57 13.80 17.88
C PRO A 41 4.69 14.03 18.89
N ASN A 42 5.02 13.01 19.69
CA ASN A 42 5.99 13.10 20.78
C ASN A 42 7.27 12.32 20.44
N PRO A 43 8.43 12.78 20.95
CA PRO A 43 9.65 12.02 20.83
C PRO A 43 9.58 10.70 21.63
N PRO A 44 10.41 9.72 21.25
CA PRO A 44 10.77 8.56 22.06
C PRO A 44 10.86 8.79 23.58
N PRO A 45 10.18 7.99 24.42
CA PRO A 45 10.42 7.99 25.85
C PRO A 45 11.81 7.43 26.18
N ALA A 46 12.36 7.85 27.33
CA ALA A 46 13.64 7.35 27.83
C ALA A 46 13.54 5.86 28.14
N PRO A 47 14.56 5.03 27.82
CA PRO A 47 14.46 3.57 27.99
C PRO A 47 14.12 3.10 29.40
N LYS A 48 14.45 3.88 30.44
CA LYS A 48 14.20 3.56 31.85
C LYS A 48 12.73 3.65 32.26
N THR A 49 11.89 4.37 31.52
CA THR A 49 10.46 4.52 31.81
C THR A 49 9.60 3.54 31.00
N CYS A 50 10.19 2.84 30.04
CA CYS A 50 9.52 1.79 29.29
C CYS A 50 9.35 0.53 30.14
N VAL A 51 8.22 -0.15 29.99
CA VAL A 51 8.00 -1.46 30.60
C VAL A 51 9.01 -2.45 30.02
N ASP A 52 9.78 -3.15 30.87
CA ASP A 52 10.95 -3.96 30.48
C ASP A 52 10.59 -5.32 29.82
N ASN A 53 9.41 -5.40 29.19
CA ASN A 53 8.88 -6.64 28.63
C ASN A 53 9.37 -6.87 27.19
N ARG A 54 10.71 -6.81 26.99
CA ARG A 54 11.43 -6.68 25.72
C ARG A 54 11.06 -7.71 24.65
N THR A 55 9.90 -7.56 24.04
CA THR A 55 9.55 -8.30 22.85
C THR A 55 10.40 -7.80 21.68
N LEU A 56 10.69 -8.68 20.71
CA LEU A 56 11.36 -8.26 19.46
C LEU A 56 10.62 -7.09 18.79
N PHE A 57 9.29 -7.08 18.90
CA PHE A 57 8.46 -6.02 18.35
C PHE A 57 8.68 -4.66 19.03
N GLU A 58 8.83 -4.60 20.36
CA GLU A 58 9.11 -3.34 21.05
C GLU A 58 10.45 -2.74 20.63
N ARG A 59 11.47 -3.58 20.43
CA ARG A 59 12.77 -3.14 19.90
C ARG A 59 12.67 -2.68 18.44
N ALA A 60 11.77 -3.28 17.68
CA ALA A 60 11.62 -3.05 16.26
C ALA A 60 10.51 -2.05 15.89
N ILE A 61 9.65 -1.58 16.80
CA ILE A 61 8.43 -0.85 16.44
C ILE A 61 8.70 0.40 15.61
N ARG A 62 9.77 1.13 15.92
CA ARG A 62 10.18 2.32 15.15
C ARG A 62 10.63 1.94 13.74
N HIS A 63 11.36 0.85 13.61
CA HIS A 63 11.79 0.33 12.31
C HIS A 63 10.59 -0.20 11.52
N VAL A 64 9.65 -0.90 12.16
CA VAL A 64 8.43 -1.42 11.52
C VAL A 64 7.54 -0.27 11.03
N THR A 65 7.37 0.78 11.83
CA THR A 65 6.58 1.97 11.44
C THR A 65 7.27 2.76 10.32
N PHE A 66 8.57 3.03 10.45
CA PHE A 66 9.36 3.67 9.39
C PHE A 66 9.31 2.87 8.08
N CYS A 67 9.57 1.56 8.14
CA CYS A 67 9.53 0.66 7.00
C CYS A 67 8.14 0.66 6.34
N THR A 68 7.06 0.60 7.14
CA THR A 68 5.69 0.67 6.61
C THR A 68 5.46 1.99 5.86
N LYS A 69 5.88 3.14 6.41
CA LYS A 69 5.77 4.44 5.73
C LYS A 69 6.50 4.43 4.39
N MET A 70 7.76 3.98 4.38
CA MET A 70 8.59 4.03 3.18
C MET A 70 8.08 3.08 2.10
N MET A 71 7.68 1.86 2.47
CA MET A 71 7.10 0.90 1.53
C MET A 71 5.78 1.40 0.94
N THR A 72 4.90 2.00 1.75
CA THR A 72 3.66 2.59 1.26
C THR A 72 3.95 3.71 0.27
N TRP A 73 4.85 4.65 0.60
CA TRP A 73 5.23 5.73 -0.33
C TRP A 73 5.84 5.20 -1.63
N ALA A 74 6.77 4.25 -1.55
CA ALA A 74 7.39 3.65 -2.72
C ALA A 74 6.33 3.04 -3.66
N PHE A 75 5.38 2.29 -3.10
CA PHE A 75 4.30 1.69 -3.87
C PHE A 75 3.34 2.73 -4.47
N VAL A 76 2.78 3.64 -3.65
CA VAL A 76 1.75 4.57 -4.14
C VAL A 76 2.30 5.57 -5.14
N LEU A 77 3.58 5.97 -5.01
CA LEU A 77 4.24 6.83 -5.98
C LEU A 77 4.54 6.11 -7.28
N ALA A 78 5.02 4.85 -7.22
CA ALA A 78 5.21 4.06 -8.43
C ALA A 78 3.90 3.88 -9.20
N ASP A 79 2.81 3.53 -8.50
CA ASP A 79 1.49 3.36 -9.11
C ASP A 79 0.93 4.69 -9.66
N ALA A 80 1.07 5.78 -8.92
CA ALA A 80 0.64 7.10 -9.38
C ALA A 80 1.44 7.58 -10.59
N LEU A 81 2.76 7.36 -10.63
CA LEU A 81 3.62 7.74 -11.76
C LEU A 81 3.29 6.93 -13.02
N VAL A 82 3.04 5.63 -12.87
CA VAL A 82 2.59 4.78 -14.00
C VAL A 82 1.22 5.22 -14.50
N THR A 83 0.27 5.46 -13.59
CA THR A 83 -1.07 5.96 -13.94
C THR A 83 -0.98 7.31 -14.65
N LEU A 84 -0.13 8.22 -14.16
CA LEU A 84 0.10 9.54 -14.73
C LEU A 84 0.73 9.43 -16.13
N HIS A 85 1.73 8.56 -16.30
CA HIS A 85 2.38 8.35 -17.60
C HIS A 85 1.41 7.82 -18.65
N LEU A 86 0.58 6.83 -18.28
CA LEU A 86 -0.38 6.22 -19.20
C LEU A 86 -1.53 7.18 -19.57
N ALA A 87 -1.94 8.06 -18.64
CA ALA A 87 -3.00 9.03 -18.88
C ALA A 87 -2.52 10.29 -19.61
N PHE A 88 -1.31 10.77 -19.26
CA PHE A 88 -0.75 12.04 -19.73
C PHE A 88 0.75 11.86 -20.05
N PRO A 89 1.08 11.22 -21.18
CA PRO A 89 2.47 10.93 -21.53
C PRO A 89 3.26 12.22 -21.74
N SER A 90 4.40 12.33 -21.05
CA SER A 90 5.36 13.42 -21.16
C SER A 90 6.80 12.91 -21.03
N PRO A 91 7.81 13.60 -21.57
CA PRO A 91 9.21 13.17 -21.47
C PRO A 91 9.68 12.90 -20.04
N LEU A 92 9.18 13.67 -19.07
CA LEU A 92 9.49 13.49 -17.65
C LEU A 92 8.91 12.19 -17.08
N THR A 93 7.66 11.85 -17.42
CA THR A 93 7.01 10.62 -16.95
C THR A 93 7.58 9.36 -17.60
N SER A 94 8.07 9.46 -18.84
CA SER A 94 8.64 8.33 -19.58
C SER A 94 9.91 7.75 -18.94
N LEU A 95 10.72 8.60 -18.29
CA LEU A 95 11.89 8.15 -17.54
C LEU A 95 11.53 7.15 -16.44
N PHE A 96 10.41 7.38 -15.74
CA PHE A 96 9.93 6.49 -14.69
C PHE A 96 9.21 5.27 -15.25
N ALA A 97 8.46 5.44 -16.33
CA ALA A 97 7.76 4.34 -17.00
C ALA A 97 8.72 3.23 -17.45
N ALA A 98 9.88 3.60 -18.02
CA ALA A 98 10.90 2.65 -18.44
C ALA A 98 11.46 1.79 -17.29
N ALA A 99 11.46 2.31 -16.06
CA ALA A 99 11.92 1.59 -14.88
C ALA A 99 10.81 0.79 -14.17
N LEU A 100 9.57 1.26 -14.24
CA LEU A 100 8.44 0.74 -13.45
C LEU A 100 7.55 -0.24 -14.22
N LEU A 101 7.61 -0.26 -15.56
CA LEU A 101 6.79 -1.12 -16.39
C LEU A 101 7.63 -2.25 -17.04
N PRO A 102 7.04 -3.44 -17.29
CA PRO A 102 7.69 -4.49 -18.05
C PRO A 102 8.08 -4.01 -19.46
N ALA A 103 9.22 -4.50 -19.96
CA ALA A 103 9.67 -4.20 -21.32
C ALA A 103 8.56 -4.51 -22.35
N GLY A 104 8.28 -3.54 -23.24
CA GLY A 104 7.25 -3.66 -24.28
C GLY A 104 5.85 -3.16 -23.89
N THR A 105 5.64 -2.66 -22.67
CA THR A 105 4.32 -2.17 -22.21
C THR A 105 4.15 -0.64 -22.25
N GLY A 106 5.19 0.10 -22.65
CA GLY A 106 5.18 1.57 -22.68
C GLY A 106 6.26 2.22 -23.55
N ALA A 107 6.79 1.52 -24.56
CA ALA A 107 7.59 2.20 -25.58
C ALA A 107 6.62 2.98 -26.47
N PHE A 108 6.89 4.27 -26.65
CA PHE A 108 6.25 5.16 -27.63
C PHE A 108 5.87 4.39 -28.92
N PRO A 109 4.74 4.67 -29.60
CA PRO A 109 4.73 4.49 -31.04
C PRO A 109 5.89 5.32 -31.58
N ASP A 110 6.67 4.80 -32.53
CA ASP A 110 7.87 5.42 -33.13
C ASP A 110 7.64 6.80 -33.81
N ALA A 111 6.75 7.65 -33.31
CA ALA A 111 6.32 8.93 -33.85
C ALA A 111 7.39 10.04 -33.75
N LEU A 112 8.44 9.88 -32.93
CA LEU A 112 9.60 10.80 -32.95
C LEU A 112 10.81 10.24 -33.72
N ALA A 113 10.83 8.93 -34.02
CA ALA A 113 11.81 8.32 -34.91
C ALA A 113 11.37 8.35 -36.39
N SER A 114 10.08 8.52 -36.64
CA SER A 114 9.49 8.50 -37.99
C SER A 114 9.41 9.86 -38.68
N SER A 115 9.87 10.96 -38.07
CA SER A 115 10.00 12.25 -38.79
C SER A 115 11.16 12.28 -39.80
N LEU A 116 11.88 11.17 -40.01
CA LEU A 116 12.93 11.04 -41.02
C LEU A 116 12.70 9.93 -42.05
N SER A 117 11.58 9.20 -42.00
CA SER A 117 11.30 8.12 -42.94
C SER A 117 9.92 8.28 -43.57
N THR A 118 9.89 9.06 -44.66
CA THR A 118 8.85 8.92 -45.69
C THR A 118 8.85 7.49 -46.20
N SER A 119 7.82 6.72 -45.88
CA SER A 119 6.94 6.03 -46.86
C SER A 119 6.26 4.79 -46.27
N SER A 120 5.01 4.63 -46.72
CA SER A 120 4.25 3.38 -46.85
C SER A 120 3.39 2.95 -45.66
N LEU A 121 2.07 3.21 -45.82
CA LEU A 121 1.00 2.52 -45.10
C LEU A 121 1.13 1.00 -45.27
N SER A 122 1.12 0.29 -44.16
CA SER A 122 0.29 -0.90 -44.00
C SER A 122 -0.03 -1.06 -42.52
N SER A 123 -1.25 -0.62 -42.18
CA SER A 123 -1.79 -0.65 -40.82
C SER A 123 -2.30 -2.04 -40.50
N THR A 124 -1.46 -2.80 -39.80
CA THR A 124 -1.90 -3.90 -38.93
C THR A 124 -1.02 -3.88 -37.68
N ALA A 125 -1.11 -2.77 -36.94
CA ALA A 125 -0.65 -2.74 -35.56
C ALA A 125 -1.61 -3.60 -34.71
N THR A 126 -1.32 -4.89 -34.59
CA THR A 126 -1.93 -5.78 -33.60
C THR A 126 -1.76 -5.15 -32.23
N THR A 127 -2.87 -4.58 -31.74
CA THR A 127 -3.01 -3.83 -30.49
C THR A 127 -3.18 -4.81 -29.33
N THR A 128 -2.16 -5.64 -29.06
CA THR A 128 -2.23 -6.72 -28.07
C THR A 128 -1.81 -6.31 -26.65
N SER A 129 -1.96 -5.03 -26.29
CA SER A 129 -1.66 -4.46 -24.95
C SER A 129 -2.83 -3.72 -24.29
N THR A 130 -4.02 -3.72 -24.91
CA THR A 130 -5.20 -2.92 -24.50
C THR A 130 -5.83 -3.24 -23.14
N PRO A 131 -5.93 -4.49 -22.65
CA PRO A 131 -6.66 -4.75 -21.39
C PRO A 131 -5.87 -4.34 -20.14
N MET A 132 -4.55 -4.51 -20.14
CA MET A 132 -3.70 -4.19 -18.98
C MET A 132 -3.59 -2.68 -18.78
N VAL A 133 -3.39 -1.91 -19.86
CA VAL A 133 -3.31 -0.46 -19.81
C VAL A 133 -4.63 0.14 -19.33
N GLY A 134 -5.77 -0.38 -19.83
CA GLY A 134 -7.09 0.03 -19.34
C GLY A 134 -7.26 -0.23 -17.85
N ALA A 135 -6.87 -1.41 -17.36
CA ALA A 135 -6.95 -1.75 -15.94
C ALA A 135 -6.08 -0.83 -15.06
N LEU A 136 -4.88 -0.46 -15.53
CA LEU A 136 -3.96 0.45 -14.81
C LEU A 136 -4.48 1.89 -14.71
N LEU A 137 -5.33 2.34 -15.64
CA LEU A 137 -5.90 3.69 -15.65
C LEU A 137 -7.12 3.84 -14.74
N THR A 138 -7.86 2.74 -14.51
CA THR A 138 -9.12 2.79 -13.76
C THR A 138 -8.94 2.30 -12.31
N PRO A 139 -9.35 3.09 -11.29
CA PRO A 139 -9.34 2.60 -9.92
C PRO A 139 -10.45 1.56 -9.73
N SER A 140 -10.09 0.39 -9.22
CA SER A 140 -11.11 -0.57 -8.79
C SER A 140 -11.78 -0.11 -7.50
N TRP A 141 -13.02 -0.58 -7.27
CA TRP A 141 -13.74 -0.33 -6.02
C TRP A 141 -12.97 -0.79 -4.79
N LEU A 142 -12.17 -1.88 -4.90
CA LEU A 142 -11.37 -2.40 -3.80
C LEU A 142 -10.20 -1.45 -3.46
N LEU A 143 -9.59 -0.82 -4.46
CA LEU A 143 -8.57 0.20 -4.25
C LEU A 143 -9.17 1.42 -3.54
N LEU A 144 -10.33 1.90 -4.00
CA LEU A 144 -11.01 3.05 -3.40
C LEU A 144 -11.46 2.74 -1.96
N LEU A 145 -12.05 1.56 -1.73
CA LEU A 145 -12.44 1.11 -0.39
C LEU A 145 -11.22 1.02 0.53
N GLY A 146 -10.12 0.43 0.06
CA GLY A 146 -8.87 0.35 0.80
C GLY A 146 -8.34 1.73 1.19
N SER A 147 -8.36 2.68 0.25
CA SER A 147 -7.95 4.07 0.49
C SER A 147 -8.83 4.75 1.55
N VAL A 148 -10.16 4.61 1.45
CA VAL A 148 -11.11 5.14 2.44
C VAL A 148 -10.85 4.53 3.82
N VAL A 149 -10.65 3.21 3.91
CA VAL A 149 -10.34 2.52 5.18
C VAL A 149 -9.04 3.06 5.79
N VAL A 150 -8.00 3.28 4.98
CA VAL A 150 -6.74 3.90 5.42
C VAL A 150 -7.00 5.32 5.95
N SER A 151 -7.74 6.15 5.22
CA SER A 151 -8.05 7.51 5.62
C SER A 151 -8.85 7.56 6.93
N CYS A 152 -9.87 6.72 7.08
CA CYS A 152 -10.63 6.60 8.34
C CYS A 152 -9.73 6.14 9.50
N GLY A 153 -8.86 5.15 9.26
CA GLY A 153 -7.88 4.69 10.25
C GLY A 153 -6.90 5.78 10.67
N ALA A 154 -6.45 6.61 9.72
CA ALA A 154 -5.57 7.74 10.00
C ALA A 154 -6.28 8.82 10.81
N VAL A 155 -7.51 9.20 10.44
CA VAL A 155 -8.32 10.18 11.18
C VAL A 155 -8.54 9.72 12.62
N LEU A 156 -8.92 8.45 12.83
CA LEU A 156 -9.07 7.87 14.17
C LEU A 156 -7.77 7.98 14.96
N ARG A 157 -6.65 7.63 14.35
CA ARG A 157 -5.34 7.68 15.03
C ARG A 157 -4.90 9.10 15.37
N LEU A 158 -5.14 10.07 14.48
CA LEU A 158 -4.88 11.48 14.74
C LEU A 158 -5.81 12.03 15.84
N ALA A 159 -7.04 11.55 15.93
CA ALA A 159 -7.92 11.86 17.07
C ALA A 159 -7.36 11.29 18.39
N CYS A 160 -6.80 10.07 18.37
CA CYS A 160 -6.11 9.51 19.54
C CYS A 160 -4.86 10.32 19.94
N PHE A 161 -4.08 10.79 18.97
CA PHE A 161 -2.92 11.66 19.23
C PHE A 161 -3.34 12.95 19.93
N ARG A 162 -4.44 13.55 19.48
CA ARG A 162 -5.00 14.77 20.11
C ARG A 162 -5.55 14.48 21.51
N ALA A 163 -6.24 13.35 21.70
CA ALA A 163 -6.83 12.99 22.99
C ALA A 163 -5.79 12.66 24.07
N LEU A 164 -4.73 11.91 23.72
CA LEU A 164 -3.66 11.55 24.67
C LEU A 164 -2.60 12.65 24.83
N GLY A 165 -2.41 13.52 23.84
CA GLY A 165 -1.42 14.59 23.90
C GLY A 165 -0.01 14.04 24.17
N SER A 166 0.65 14.55 25.21
CA SER A 166 2.00 14.15 25.62
C SER A 166 2.12 12.69 26.09
N LEU A 167 1.00 12.04 26.43
CA LEU A 167 0.98 10.64 26.88
C LEU A 167 1.08 9.64 25.72
N PHE A 168 0.93 10.08 24.46
CA PHE A 168 1.02 9.18 23.32
C PHE A 168 2.47 8.82 22.99
N THR A 169 2.84 7.56 23.22
CA THR A 169 4.13 6.97 22.82
C THR A 169 3.93 5.65 22.07
N PHE A 170 4.87 5.26 21.21
CA PHE A 170 4.83 3.94 20.57
C PHE A 170 5.30 2.82 21.50
N GLU A 171 6.10 3.15 22.49
CA GLU A 171 6.51 2.26 23.57
C GLU A 171 5.47 2.29 24.69
N ILE A 172 5.26 1.14 25.34
CA ILE A 172 4.41 1.07 26.54
C ILE A 172 5.22 1.67 27.69
N THR A 173 4.79 2.84 28.15
CA THR A 173 5.49 3.64 29.15
C THR A 173 4.51 4.06 30.23
N ILE A 174 4.90 3.88 31.48
CA ILE A 174 4.19 4.45 32.63
C ILE A 174 5.02 5.64 33.09
N SER A 175 4.52 6.84 32.83
CA SER A 175 5.11 8.10 33.31
C SER A 175 4.67 8.35 34.75
N PRO A 176 5.46 9.05 35.58
CA PRO A 176 5.00 9.53 36.88
C PRO A 176 3.73 10.39 36.77
N ASP A 177 3.59 11.16 35.68
CA ASP A 177 2.43 12.02 35.40
C ASP A 177 1.36 11.32 34.54
N HIS A 178 1.39 9.99 34.44
CA HIS A 178 0.45 9.25 33.60
C HIS A 178 -0.96 9.37 34.19
N THR A 179 -1.91 9.84 33.39
CA THR A 179 -3.32 9.94 33.77
C THR A 179 -4.17 9.07 32.86
N LEU A 180 -5.26 8.52 33.40
CA LEU A 180 -6.17 7.68 32.62
C LEU A 180 -7.08 8.58 31.75
N VAL A 181 -6.79 8.63 30.46
CA VAL A 181 -7.60 9.39 29.48
C VAL A 181 -8.81 8.57 29.06
N THR A 182 -10.01 9.09 29.34
CA THR A 182 -11.29 8.40 29.06
C THR A 182 -12.19 9.16 28.07
N ALA A 183 -11.75 10.31 27.57
CA ALA A 183 -12.49 11.17 26.65
C ALA A 183 -12.13 10.91 25.17
N GLY A 184 -12.96 11.44 24.26
CA GLY A 184 -12.74 11.30 22.82
C GLY A 184 -12.89 9.84 22.36
N PRO A 185 -12.02 9.32 21.48
CA PRO A 185 -12.10 7.92 21.03
C PRO A 185 -12.08 6.88 22.16
N TYR A 186 -11.48 7.23 23.32
CA TYR A 186 -11.34 6.36 24.49
C TYR A 186 -12.62 6.19 25.33
N SER A 187 -13.69 6.95 25.01
CA SER A 187 -15.00 6.74 25.62
C SER A 187 -15.79 5.59 24.97
N HIS A 188 -15.36 5.12 23.80
CA HIS A 188 -16.06 4.11 23.01
C HIS A 188 -15.35 2.76 23.00
N VAL A 189 -14.02 2.77 22.92
CA VAL A 189 -13.16 1.57 22.97
C VAL A 189 -11.88 1.88 23.74
N ARG A 190 -11.27 0.88 24.37
CA ARG A 190 -10.08 1.09 25.22
C ARG A 190 -8.81 1.41 24.44
N HIS A 191 -8.63 0.82 23.26
CA HIS A 191 -7.44 1.05 22.43
C HIS A 191 -7.77 1.44 20.97
N PRO A 192 -8.44 2.59 20.75
CA PRO A 192 -8.90 3.04 19.43
C PRO A 192 -7.74 3.27 18.45
N SER A 193 -6.56 3.66 18.95
CA SER A 193 -5.37 3.85 18.12
C SER A 193 -4.92 2.56 17.42
N TYR A 194 -5.07 1.41 18.08
CA TYR A 194 -4.73 0.11 17.48
C TYR A 194 -5.73 -0.32 16.42
N THR A 195 -7.01 0.02 16.57
CA THR A 195 -8.01 -0.11 15.49
C THR A 195 -7.61 0.74 14.28
N GLY A 196 -7.11 1.95 14.51
CA GLY A 196 -6.48 2.78 13.49
C GLY A 196 -5.32 2.08 12.79
N VAL A 197 -4.39 1.45 13.55
CA VAL A 197 -3.29 0.64 12.96
C VAL A 197 -3.84 -0.45 12.04
N TYR A 198 -4.86 -1.19 12.47
CA TYR A 198 -5.41 -2.31 11.69
C TYR A 198 -6.01 -1.82 10.38
N ALA A 199 -6.80 -0.75 10.43
CA ALA A 199 -7.36 -0.11 9.24
C ALA A 199 -6.26 0.35 8.26
N LEU A 200 -5.19 0.99 8.77
CA LEU A 200 -4.05 1.42 7.95
C LEU A 200 -3.36 0.24 7.25
N LEU A 201 -3.09 -0.85 7.98
CA LEU A 201 -2.35 -2.00 7.46
C LEU A 201 -3.19 -2.82 6.46
N LEU A 202 -4.45 -3.12 6.81
CA LEU A 202 -5.34 -3.90 5.97
C LEU A 202 -5.78 -3.10 4.74
N GLY A 203 -6.13 -1.82 4.91
CA GLY A 203 -6.50 -0.95 3.81
C GLY A 203 -5.33 -0.70 2.83
N SER A 204 -4.11 -0.49 3.33
CA SER A 204 -2.93 -0.39 2.46
C SER A 204 -2.67 -1.69 1.69
N THR A 205 -2.88 -2.85 2.33
CA THR A 205 -2.78 -4.16 1.65
C THR A 205 -3.82 -4.29 0.55
N ALA A 206 -5.07 -3.85 0.79
CA ALA A 206 -6.12 -3.83 -0.21
C ALA A 206 -5.76 -2.92 -1.39
N VAL A 207 -5.27 -1.70 -1.13
CA VAL A 207 -4.80 -0.77 -2.20
C VAL A 207 -3.69 -1.40 -3.05
N MET A 208 -2.73 -2.08 -2.42
CA MET A 208 -1.57 -2.68 -3.10
C MET A 208 -1.91 -3.88 -4.00
N LEU A 209 -2.90 -4.67 -3.59
CA LEU A 209 -3.26 -5.93 -4.23
C LEU A 209 -4.59 -5.86 -4.98
N ALA A 210 -5.20 -4.68 -5.05
CA ALA A 210 -6.45 -4.46 -5.74
C ALA A 210 -6.29 -4.66 -7.26
N PRO A 211 -7.37 -5.08 -7.96
CA PRO A 211 -7.41 -4.98 -9.41
C PRO A 211 -7.11 -3.54 -9.88
N GLY A 212 -6.32 -3.41 -10.93
CA GLY A 212 -5.85 -2.12 -11.43
C GLY A 212 -4.67 -1.51 -10.66
N ALA A 213 -4.22 -2.10 -9.55
CA ALA A 213 -3.01 -1.67 -8.87
C ALA A 213 -1.77 -2.02 -9.70
N TRP A 214 -0.81 -1.10 -9.77
CA TRP A 214 0.41 -1.26 -10.57
C TRP A 214 1.16 -2.56 -10.27
N LEU A 215 1.39 -2.83 -8.98
CA LEU A 215 2.12 -4.03 -8.56
C LEU A 215 1.45 -5.31 -9.07
N ARG A 216 0.12 -5.37 -9.01
CA ARG A 216 -0.68 -6.52 -9.44
C ARG A 216 -0.65 -6.68 -10.96
N GLU A 217 -1.02 -5.64 -11.70
CA GLU A 217 -1.21 -5.73 -13.15
C GLU A 217 0.11 -5.79 -13.92
N ALA A 218 1.11 -5.03 -13.49
CA ALA A 218 2.39 -4.95 -14.20
C ALA A 218 3.31 -6.14 -13.87
N TRP A 219 3.25 -6.68 -12.65
CA TRP A 219 4.27 -7.64 -12.19
C TRP A 219 3.71 -8.97 -11.70
N LEU A 220 2.73 -8.97 -10.79
CA LEU A 220 2.25 -10.22 -10.17
C LEU A 220 1.46 -11.10 -11.14
N VAL A 221 0.46 -10.53 -11.84
CA VAL A 221 -0.40 -11.30 -12.74
C VAL A 221 0.37 -11.84 -13.94
N PRO A 222 1.17 -11.05 -14.69
CA PRO A 222 1.91 -11.57 -15.83
C PRO A 222 2.91 -12.66 -15.45
N SER A 223 3.62 -12.49 -14.33
CA SER A 223 4.60 -13.47 -13.85
C SER A 223 3.93 -14.75 -13.35
N ALA A 224 2.80 -14.66 -12.64
CA ALA A 224 2.03 -15.83 -12.21
C ALA A 224 1.50 -16.61 -13.42
N CYS A 225 0.92 -15.93 -14.41
CA CYS A 225 0.43 -16.57 -15.63
C CYS A 225 1.57 -17.25 -16.42
N ALA A 226 2.75 -16.61 -16.49
CA ALA A 226 3.92 -17.21 -17.13
C ALA A 226 4.39 -18.47 -16.39
N ALA A 227 4.42 -18.46 -15.06
CA ALA A 227 4.78 -19.62 -14.25
C ALA A 227 3.78 -20.77 -14.42
N VAL A 228 2.48 -20.50 -14.41
CA VAL A 228 1.43 -21.52 -14.63
C VAL A 228 1.54 -22.15 -16.01
N ARG A 229 1.74 -21.34 -17.07
CA ARG A 229 1.95 -21.86 -18.43
C ARG A 229 3.22 -22.70 -18.53
N GLY A 230 4.32 -22.25 -17.90
CA GLY A 230 5.57 -23.01 -17.86
C GLY A 230 5.39 -24.37 -17.17
N LEU A 231 4.69 -24.39 -16.03
CA LEU A 231 4.38 -25.64 -15.33
C LEU A 231 3.47 -26.56 -16.16
N ALA A 232 2.45 -26.01 -16.82
CA ALA A 232 1.57 -26.79 -17.70
C ALA A 232 2.34 -27.40 -18.86
N GLY A 233 3.24 -26.63 -19.50
CA GLY A 233 4.13 -27.12 -20.55
C GLY A 233 5.06 -28.23 -20.04
N MET A 234 5.69 -28.06 -18.87
CA MET A 234 6.50 -29.12 -18.25
C MET A 234 5.70 -30.39 -17.95
N VAL A 235 4.43 -30.26 -17.54
CA VAL A 235 3.54 -31.42 -17.29
C VAL A 235 3.17 -32.11 -18.61
N GLU A 236 2.95 -31.35 -19.67
CA GLU A 236 2.69 -31.87 -21.02
C GLU A 236 3.94 -32.56 -21.59
N ASP A 237 5.12 -31.95 -21.43
CA ASP A 237 6.42 -32.51 -21.81
C ASP A 237 6.75 -33.77 -21.02
N LEU A 238 6.52 -33.83 -19.70
CA LEU A 238 6.66 -35.06 -18.90
C LEU A 238 5.64 -36.15 -19.32
N GLY A 239 4.49 -35.74 -19.84
CA GLY A 239 3.51 -36.63 -20.45
C GLY A 239 3.95 -37.17 -21.82
N LEU A 240 4.73 -36.39 -22.58
CA LEU A 240 5.30 -36.74 -23.87
C LEU A 240 6.65 -37.47 -23.78
N GLU A 241 7.50 -37.19 -22.79
CA GLU A 241 8.76 -37.90 -22.53
C GLU A 241 8.51 -39.34 -22.06
N ARG A 242 7.35 -39.65 -21.46
CA ARG A 242 6.90 -41.05 -21.29
C ARG A 242 6.66 -41.77 -22.62
N ARG A 243 6.59 -41.04 -23.74
CA ARG A 243 6.42 -41.56 -25.11
C ARG A 243 7.70 -41.55 -25.93
N GLU A 244 8.68 -40.70 -25.61
CA GLU A 244 9.93 -40.58 -26.38
C GLU A 244 11.13 -40.46 -25.42
N ASP A 245 11.71 -41.60 -25.03
CA ASP A 245 13.13 -41.65 -24.69
C ASP A 245 13.90 -41.27 -25.97
N VAL A 246 14.49 -40.08 -26.04
CA VAL A 246 15.77 -39.70 -26.70
C VAL A 246 15.82 -38.19 -26.87
N GLY A 247 16.83 -37.55 -26.26
CA GLY A 247 17.33 -36.24 -26.71
C GLY A 247 17.49 -35.22 -25.59
N ALA A 248 18.70 -35.13 -25.04
CA ALA A 248 19.09 -34.24 -23.96
C ALA A 248 18.91 -32.74 -24.32
N GLY A 249 18.51 -31.97 -23.32
CA GLY A 249 18.12 -30.58 -23.41
C GLY A 249 19.26 -29.57 -23.54
N GLU A 250 18.87 -28.32 -23.81
CA GLU A 250 19.63 -27.12 -23.47
C GLU A 250 18.68 -25.91 -23.49
N GLY A 251 18.74 -25.04 -22.47
CA GLY A 251 18.01 -23.77 -22.50
C GLY A 251 17.84 -23.08 -21.15
N SER A 252 18.87 -22.36 -20.72
CA SER A 252 18.94 -21.57 -19.48
C SER A 252 17.81 -20.53 -19.32
N CYS A 253 17.11 -20.55 -18.18
CA CYS A 253 15.97 -19.65 -17.88
C CYS A 253 16.34 -18.33 -17.15
N LEU A 254 17.61 -18.00 -16.95
CA LEU A 254 18.02 -16.80 -16.21
C LEU A 254 18.59 -15.72 -17.14
N GLY A 255 17.72 -14.84 -17.63
CA GLY A 255 18.18 -13.65 -18.37
C GLY A 255 17.11 -12.80 -19.05
N ARG A 256 15.85 -12.82 -18.59
CA ARG A 256 14.82 -11.91 -19.13
C ARG A 256 14.73 -10.65 -18.25
N PRO A 257 14.89 -9.42 -18.79
CA PRO A 257 14.79 -8.18 -18.00
C PRO A 257 13.46 -8.00 -17.25
N GLY A 258 12.38 -8.67 -17.67
CA GLY A 258 11.12 -8.74 -16.92
C GLY A 258 11.13 -9.66 -15.68
N ALA A 259 12.10 -10.59 -15.57
CA ALA A 259 12.19 -11.52 -14.45
C ALA A 259 12.64 -10.82 -13.15
N VAL A 260 13.55 -9.84 -13.24
CA VAL A 260 14.05 -9.11 -12.07
C VAL A 260 12.92 -8.32 -11.41
N GLY A 261 12.14 -7.55 -12.18
CA GLY A 261 11.01 -6.80 -11.63
C GLY A 261 9.92 -7.71 -11.04
N ALA A 262 9.66 -8.87 -11.64
CA ALA A 262 8.75 -9.87 -11.07
C ALA A 262 9.27 -10.43 -9.73
N ILE A 263 10.57 -10.77 -9.64
CA ILE A 263 11.19 -11.24 -8.39
C ILE A 263 11.08 -10.17 -7.30
N LEU A 264 11.39 -8.92 -7.62
CA LEU A 264 11.29 -7.80 -6.68
C LEU A 264 9.84 -7.57 -6.22
N ALA A 265 8.86 -7.67 -7.14
CA ALA A 265 7.45 -7.54 -6.80
C ALA A 265 6.98 -8.63 -5.84
N TRP A 266 7.33 -9.90 -6.09
CA TRP A 266 6.99 -11.01 -5.19
C TRP A 266 7.71 -10.90 -3.85
N ALA A 267 8.99 -10.55 -3.84
CA ALA A 267 9.74 -10.31 -2.60
C ALA A 267 9.10 -9.18 -1.76
N PHE A 268 8.67 -8.10 -2.42
CA PHE A 268 7.94 -7.01 -1.77
C PHE A 268 6.64 -7.49 -1.15
N VAL A 269 5.81 -8.25 -1.87
CA VAL A 269 4.53 -8.79 -1.36
C VAL A 269 4.76 -9.74 -0.20
N ILE A 270 5.71 -10.67 -0.30
CA ILE A 270 6.04 -11.63 0.76
C ILE A 270 6.49 -10.88 2.02
N PHE A 271 7.39 -9.91 1.86
CA PHE A 271 7.86 -9.11 2.99
C PHE A 271 6.73 -8.28 3.61
N TRP A 272 5.93 -7.59 2.78
CA TRP A 272 4.79 -6.78 3.23
C TRP A 272 3.78 -7.62 4.02
N THR A 273 3.33 -8.74 3.46
CA THR A 273 2.32 -9.62 4.07
C THR A 273 2.82 -10.26 5.36
N THR A 274 4.07 -10.73 5.38
CA THR A 274 4.70 -11.28 6.58
C THR A 274 4.78 -10.22 7.67
N LYS A 275 5.25 -9.01 7.33
CA LYS A 275 5.35 -7.87 8.25
C LYS A 275 3.98 -7.43 8.76
N VAL A 276 2.96 -7.38 7.92
CA VAL A 276 1.59 -7.01 8.31
C VAL A 276 1.04 -8.04 9.28
N THR A 277 1.15 -9.32 8.96
CA THR A 277 0.69 -10.41 9.83
C THR A 277 1.38 -10.37 11.19
N TYR A 278 2.70 -10.18 11.20
CA TYR A 278 3.48 -10.02 12.43
C TYR A 278 3.03 -8.80 13.24
N ALA A 279 2.82 -7.65 12.59
CA ALA A 279 2.37 -6.43 13.25
C ALA A 279 0.98 -6.59 13.87
N LEU A 280 0.02 -7.18 13.16
CA LEU A 280 -1.33 -7.44 13.69
C LEU A 280 -1.29 -8.36 14.92
N LYS A 281 -0.56 -9.48 14.82
CA LYS A 281 -0.40 -10.42 15.95
C LYS A 281 0.27 -9.75 17.15
N SER A 282 1.31 -8.96 16.90
CA SER A 282 2.04 -8.28 17.98
C SER A 282 1.23 -7.17 18.63
N THR A 283 0.47 -6.40 17.87
CA THR A 283 -0.45 -5.39 18.40
C THR A 283 -1.53 -6.03 19.28
N ASN A 284 -2.10 -7.18 18.90
CA ASN A 284 -3.08 -7.86 19.75
C ASN A 284 -2.47 -8.31 21.09
N LYS A 285 -1.22 -8.80 21.08
CA LYS A 285 -0.50 -9.11 22.32
C LYS A 285 -0.27 -7.85 23.16
N ARG A 286 0.11 -6.74 22.53
CA ARG A 286 0.36 -5.45 23.19
C ARG A 286 -0.87 -4.85 23.83
N VAL A 287 -2.04 -4.96 23.20
CA VAL A 287 -3.33 -4.56 23.80
C VAL A 287 -3.46 -5.19 25.19
N GLN A 288 -3.25 -6.50 25.31
CA GLN A 288 -3.38 -7.21 26.59
C GLN A 288 -2.32 -6.80 27.62
N THR A 289 -1.09 -6.54 27.17
CA THR A 289 -0.01 -6.06 28.05
C THR A 289 -0.32 -4.66 28.57
N GLU A 290 -0.68 -3.73 27.69
CA GLU A 290 -1.01 -2.35 28.05
C GLU A 290 -2.21 -2.28 29.00
N ASP A 291 -3.27 -3.02 28.71
CA ASP A 291 -4.49 -3.12 29.53
C ASP A 291 -4.16 -3.61 30.96
N ARG A 292 -3.24 -4.59 31.08
CA ARG A 292 -2.77 -5.11 32.37
C ARG A 292 -1.92 -4.10 33.14
N GLU A 293 -1.03 -3.39 32.45
CA GLU A 293 -0.19 -2.37 33.09
C GLU A 293 -1.04 -1.16 33.53
N LEU A 294 -2.04 -0.76 32.74
CA LEU A 294 -3.00 0.27 33.13
C LEU A 294 -3.81 -0.16 34.36
N HIS A 295 -4.32 -1.40 34.40
CA HIS A 295 -5.01 -1.93 35.58
C HIS A 295 -4.11 -1.95 36.82
N ARG A 296 -2.85 -2.38 36.66
CA ARG A 296 -1.86 -2.40 37.75
C ARG A 296 -1.59 -1.01 38.34
N VAL A 297 -1.57 0.04 37.51
CA VAL A 297 -1.27 1.42 37.94
C VAL A 297 -2.51 2.13 38.49
N PHE A 298 -3.64 2.02 37.81
CA PHE A 298 -4.84 2.82 38.10
C PHE A 298 -5.89 2.08 38.95
N GLY A 299 -5.76 0.76 39.13
CA GLY A 299 -6.63 -0.05 39.97
C GLY A 299 -8.11 0.18 39.69
N SER A 300 -8.85 0.61 40.71
CA SER A 300 -10.30 0.83 40.64
C SER A 300 -10.72 1.85 39.59
N GLN A 301 -9.93 2.90 39.33
CA GLN A 301 -10.26 3.89 38.30
C GLN A 301 -10.32 3.26 36.90
N TRP A 302 -9.40 2.32 36.63
CA TRP A 302 -9.40 1.58 35.39
C TRP A 302 -10.55 0.58 35.34
N GLU A 303 -10.89 -0.08 36.45
CA GLU A 303 -12.00 -1.03 36.51
C GLU A 303 -13.34 -0.35 36.20
N GLU A 304 -13.61 0.79 36.85
CA GLU A 304 -14.81 1.59 36.61
C GLU A 304 -14.91 2.07 35.15
N TRP A 305 -13.77 2.45 34.55
CA TRP A 305 -13.74 2.85 33.15
C TRP A 305 -13.93 1.66 32.21
N ALA A 306 -13.28 0.53 32.46
CA ALA A 306 -13.36 -0.68 31.64
C ALA A 306 -14.76 -1.31 31.68
N ASP A 307 -15.49 -1.18 32.78
CA ASP A 307 -16.89 -1.62 32.89
C ASP A 307 -17.82 -0.80 31.99
N ARG A 308 -17.56 0.50 31.85
CA ARG A 308 -18.28 1.39 30.92
C ARG A 308 -17.83 1.17 29.47
N VAL A 309 -16.53 1.01 29.25
CA VAL A 309 -15.90 0.86 27.94
C VAL A 309 -15.43 -0.58 27.75
N ARG A 310 -16.40 -1.47 27.53
CA ARG A 310 -16.19 -2.92 27.53
C ARG A 310 -15.23 -3.39 26.42
N TRP A 311 -15.33 -2.77 25.25
CA TRP A 311 -14.63 -3.16 24.03
C TRP A 311 -13.17 -2.69 24.00
N ARG A 312 -12.26 -3.56 23.58
CA ARG A 312 -10.83 -3.26 23.49
C ARG A 312 -10.45 -2.55 22.21
N LEU A 313 -10.96 -3.00 21.06
CA LEU A 313 -10.57 -2.53 19.74
C LEU A 313 -11.78 -2.12 18.90
N VAL A 314 -12.74 -3.02 18.74
CA VAL A 314 -13.87 -2.81 17.84
C VAL A 314 -15.16 -2.91 18.65
N PRO A 315 -15.99 -1.86 18.65
CA PRO A 315 -17.28 -1.91 19.33
C PRO A 315 -18.06 -3.14 18.88
N TRP A 316 -18.67 -3.85 19.82
CA TRP A 316 -19.53 -5.01 19.57
C TRP A 316 -18.82 -6.29 19.10
N VAL A 317 -17.50 -6.28 18.96
CA VAL A 317 -16.73 -7.45 18.49
C VAL A 317 -15.68 -7.88 19.52
N TYR A 318 -14.78 -6.97 19.90
CA TYR A 318 -13.64 -7.26 20.79
C TYR A 318 -13.15 -6.02 21.50
#